data_AF-A0A1G5FE81-F1
#
_entry.id   AF-A0A1G5FE81-F1
#
_cell.length_a   1.000
_cell.length_b   1.000
_cell.length_c   1.000
_cell.angle_alpha   90.00
_cell.angle_beta   90.00
_cell.angle_gamma   90.00
#
_symmetry.space_group_name_H-M   'P 1'
#
loop_
_entity.id
_entity.type
_entity.pdbx_description
1 polymer ?
#
loop_
_entity_poly.entity_id
_entity_poly.type
_entity_poly.pdbx_seq_one_letter_code
_entity_poly.pdbx_strand_id
1 'polypeptide(L)'
;MKNPKLAYRLIFFNAIYGITLLPYPVVLIMSVYLYAYRESGAHPLLDTIAAVLMATYPIGVLASLLCWAFYHSGKSKWATATANLFLLWLGAFLIVLLLSDSLF
;
A
#
# COMPACT_ATOMS: atom_id res chain seq x y z
N MET A 1 -14.08 7.66 26.10
CA MET A 1 -14.58 8.46 24.97
C MET A 1 -13.74 8.16 23.74
N LYS A 2 -14.35 7.72 22.63
CA LYS A 2 -13.63 7.43 21.39
C LYS A 2 -13.04 8.75 20.85
N ASN A 3 -11.74 8.78 20.52
CA ASN A 3 -11.06 10.00 20.12
C ASN A 3 -11.56 10.45 18.73
N PRO A 4 -12.24 11.61 18.61
CA PRO A 4 -12.85 12.05 17.35
C PRO A 4 -11.80 12.42 16.29
N LYS A 5 -10.62 12.93 16.71
CA LYS A 5 -9.50 13.22 15.79
C LYS A 5 -8.95 11.95 15.16
N LEU A 6 -8.94 10.83 15.91
CA LEU A 6 -8.48 9.54 15.42
C LEU A 6 -9.48 8.95 14.39
N ALA A 7 -10.79 9.05 14.66
CA ALA A 7 -11.83 8.65 13.71
C ALA A 7 -11.71 9.39 12.37
N TYR A 8 -11.55 10.71 12.40
CA TYR A 8 -11.45 11.50 11.17
C TYR A 8 -10.25 11.09 10.31
N ARG A 9 -9.09 10.84 10.94
CA ARG A 9 -7.90 10.31 10.26
C ARG A 9 -8.15 8.94 9.66
N LEU A 10 -8.79 8.03 10.40
CA LEU A 10 -9.14 6.69 9.93
C LEU A 10 -10.06 6.72 8.70
N ILE A 11 -11.10 7.56 8.71
CA ILE A 11 -12.02 7.72 7.57
C ILE A 11 -11.26 8.26 6.36
N PHE A 12 -10.45 9.30 6.55
CA PHE A 12 -9.67 9.92 5.47
C PHE A 12 -8.71 8.91 4.81
N PHE A 13 -7.96 8.17 5.62
CA PHE A 13 -7.05 7.15 5.12
C PHE A 13 -7.81 6.01 4.42
N ASN A 14 -8.87 5.48 5.01
CA ASN A 14 -9.70 4.45 4.36
C ASN A 14 -10.28 4.92 3.03
N ALA A 15 -10.68 6.19 2.91
CA ALA A 15 -11.19 6.75 1.67
C ALA A 15 -10.11 6.82 0.58
N ILE A 16 -8.92 7.33 0.91
CA ILE A 16 -7.77 7.34 0.00
C ILE A 16 -7.46 5.91 -0.45
N TYR A 17 -7.46 4.94 0.45
CA TYR A 17 -7.13 3.55 0.12
C TYR A 17 -8.22 2.83 -0.66
N GLY A 18 -9.49 3.14 -0.39
CA GLY A 18 -10.59 2.68 -1.24
C GLY A 18 -10.43 3.16 -2.68
N ILE A 19 -10.00 4.42 -2.87
CA ILE A 19 -9.68 4.96 -4.19
C ILE A 19 -8.47 4.26 -4.79
N THR A 20 -7.40 4.03 -4.00
CA THR A 20 -6.24 3.32 -4.53
C THR A 20 -6.56 1.87 -4.89
N LEU A 21 -7.57 1.20 -4.35
CA LEU A 21 -7.96 -0.15 -4.80
C LEU A 21 -8.51 -0.20 -6.24
N LEU A 22 -9.09 0.90 -6.75
CA LEU A 22 -9.71 0.94 -8.08
C LEU A 22 -8.71 0.58 -9.20
N PRO A 23 -7.49 1.14 -9.26
CA PRO A 23 -6.49 0.76 -10.24
C PRO A 23 -5.82 -0.61 -9.97
N TYR A 24 -6.13 -1.33 -8.88
CA TYR A 24 -5.38 -2.54 -8.51
C TYR A 24 -5.36 -3.61 -9.60
N PRO A 25 -6.46 -3.94 -10.31
CA PRO A 25 -6.42 -4.94 -11.37
C PRO A 25 -5.39 -4.60 -12.45
N VAL A 26 -5.26 -3.31 -12.81
CA VAL A 26 -4.29 -2.84 -13.79
C VAL A 26 -2.87 -2.95 -13.25
N VAL A 27 -2.63 -2.49 -12.02
CA VAL A 27 -1.32 -2.55 -11.35
C VAL A 27 -0.87 -4.00 -11.14
N LEU A 28 -1.79 -4.91 -10.83
CA LEU A 28 -1.50 -6.33 -10.68
C LEU A 28 -1.08 -6.94 -12.02
N ILE A 29 -1.79 -6.65 -13.11
CA ILE A 29 -1.39 -7.09 -14.46
C ILE A 29 0.01 -6.57 -14.78
N MET A 30 0.26 -5.27 -14.57
CA MET A 30 1.58 -4.67 -14.76
C MET A 30 2.67 -5.37 -13.94
N SER A 31 2.39 -5.72 -12.68
CA SER A 31 3.33 -6.44 -11.81
C SER A 31 3.69 -7.83 -12.36
N VAL A 32 2.71 -8.56 -12.90
CA VAL A 32 2.91 -9.88 -13.48
C VAL A 32 3.76 -9.79 -14.74
N TYR A 33 3.48 -8.81 -15.60
CA TYR A 33 4.30 -8.52 -16.77
C TYR A 33 5.73 -8.19 -16.39
N LEU A 34 5.93 -7.26 -15.45
CA LEU A 34 7.25 -6.84 -15.02
C LEU A 34 8.06 -8.01 -14.45
N TYR A 35 7.42 -8.88 -13.65
CA TYR A 35 8.05 -10.09 -13.11
C TYR A 35 8.37 -11.14 -14.19
N ALA A 36 7.50 -11.31 -15.19
CA ALA A 36 7.67 -12.27 -16.26
C ALA A 36 8.83 -11.91 -17.21
N TYR A 37 9.05 -10.62 -17.43
CA TYR A 37 10.10 -10.11 -18.33
C TYR A 37 11.42 -9.75 -17.62
N ARG A 38 11.52 -9.91 -16.29
CA ARG A 38 12.69 -9.50 -15.50
C ARG A 38 14.03 -10.02 -16.01
N GLU A 39 14.08 -11.27 -16.51
CA GLU A 39 15.33 -11.92 -16.94
C GLU A 39 15.86 -11.32 -18.24
N SER A 40 15.01 -10.60 -18.98
CA SER A 40 15.37 -9.87 -20.20
C SER A 40 15.59 -8.38 -19.94
N GLY A 41 15.37 -7.90 -18.72
CA GLY A 41 15.51 -6.51 -18.32
C GLY A 41 16.95 -6.11 -17.95
N ALA A 42 17.22 -4.81 -17.94
CA ALA A 42 18.52 -4.28 -17.52
C ALA A 42 18.78 -4.46 -16.00
N HIS A 43 17.71 -4.58 -15.19
CA HIS A 43 17.79 -4.62 -13.73
C HIS A 43 16.85 -5.68 -13.12
N PRO A 44 17.14 -6.99 -13.30
CA PRO A 44 16.26 -8.10 -12.91
C PRO A 44 15.86 -8.09 -11.42
N LEU A 45 16.77 -7.66 -10.54
CA LEU A 45 16.53 -7.59 -9.10
C LEU A 45 15.59 -6.44 -8.75
N LEU A 46 15.74 -5.29 -9.42
CA LEU A 46 14.87 -4.13 -9.23
C LEU A 46 13.46 -4.40 -9.79
N ASP A 47 13.37 -5.03 -10.96
CA ASP A 47 12.11 -5.44 -11.56
C ASP A 47 11.37 -6.43 -10.66
N THR A 48 12.10 -7.37 -10.05
CA THR A 48 11.51 -8.29 -9.07
C THR A 48 10.94 -7.55 -7.85
N ILE A 49 11.69 -6.59 -7.29
CA ILE A 49 11.24 -5.80 -6.15
C ILE A 49 10.01 -4.96 -6.51
N ALA A 50 10.04 -4.30 -7.67
CA ALA A 50 8.94 -3.47 -8.15
C ALA A 50 7.67 -4.31 -8.37
N ALA A 51 7.78 -5.46 -9.02
CA ALA A 51 6.67 -6.38 -9.20
C ALA A 51 6.06 -6.85 -7.88
N VAL A 52 6.88 -7.24 -6.90
CA VAL A 52 6.39 -7.68 -5.59
C VAL A 52 5.69 -6.53 -4.85
N LEU A 53 6.24 -5.32 -4.88
CA LEU A 53 5.63 -4.15 -4.23
C LEU A 53 4.31 -3.75 -4.89
N MET A 54 4.22 -3.81 -6.22
CA MET A 54 2.98 -3.60 -6.96
C MET A 54 1.94 -4.70 -6.68
N ALA A 55 2.34 -5.97 -6.61
CA ALA A 55 1.39 -7.06 -6.33
C ALA A 55 0.83 -7.01 -4.90
N THR A 56 1.66 -6.59 -3.93
CA THR A 56 1.33 -6.56 -2.50
C THR A 56 0.68 -5.26 -2.02
N TYR A 57 0.50 -4.29 -2.91
CA TYR A 57 -0.02 -2.98 -2.56
C TYR A 57 -1.43 -2.96 -1.92
N PRO A 58 -2.36 -3.88 -2.23
CA PRO A 58 -3.65 -3.95 -1.54
C PRO A 58 -3.55 -4.35 -0.07
N ILE A 59 -2.42 -4.94 0.36
CA ILE A 59 -2.21 -5.32 1.77
C ILE A 59 -2.29 -4.08 2.66
N GLY A 60 -1.78 -2.93 2.18
CA GLY A 60 -1.98 -1.66 2.85
C GLY A 60 -3.48 -1.37 3.04
N VAL A 61 -4.28 -1.51 1.99
CA VAL A 61 -5.70 -1.20 2.04
C VAL A 61 -6.44 -2.12 3.01
N LEU A 62 -6.11 -3.41 3.03
CA LEU A 62 -6.63 -4.36 4.02
C LEU A 62 -6.19 -4.01 5.45
N ALA A 63 -4.97 -3.52 5.64
CA ALA A 63 -4.49 -3.05 6.94
C ALA A 63 -5.25 -1.82 7.45
N SER A 64 -5.77 -0.98 6.54
CA SER A 64 -6.61 0.16 6.91
C SER A 64 -7.98 -0.26 7.47
N LEU A 65 -8.55 -1.35 6.93
CA LEU A 65 -9.76 -1.98 7.46
C LEU A 65 -9.51 -2.58 8.86
N LEU A 66 -8.34 -3.18 9.07
CA LEU A 66 -7.93 -3.64 10.40
C LEU A 66 -7.81 -2.47 11.40
N CYS A 67 -7.32 -1.33 10.95
CA CYS A 67 -7.23 -0.11 11.74
C CYS A 67 -8.62 0.37 12.21
N TRP A 68 -9.62 0.30 11.31
CA TRP A 68 -11.02 0.59 11.62
C TRP A 68 -11.61 -0.40 12.64
N ALA A 69 -11.33 -1.70 12.47
CA ALA A 69 -11.76 -2.74 13.39
C ALA A 69 -11.17 -2.53 14.80
N PHE A 70 -9.86 -2.26 14.91
CA PHE A 70 -9.20 -2.00 16.19
C PHE A 70 -9.74 -0.74 16.89
N TYR A 71 -10.09 0.30 16.12
CA TYR A 71 -10.74 1.50 16.66
C TYR A 71 -12.12 1.18 17.27
N HIS A 72 -12.92 0.36 16.59
CA HIS A 72 -14.23 -0.06 17.10
C HIS A 72 -14.13 -0.97 18.32
N SER A 73 -13.12 -1.82 18.40
CA SER A 73 -12.82 -2.67 19.57
C SER A 73 -12.19 -1.91 20.75
N GLY A 74 -12.02 -0.59 20.67
CA GLY A 74 -11.42 0.22 21.74
C GLY A 74 -9.90 0.07 21.89
N LYS A 75 -9.23 -0.66 20.97
CA LYS A 75 -7.79 -0.93 20.99
C LYS A 75 -7.01 0.20 20.30
N SER A 76 -7.04 1.39 20.90
CA SER A 76 -6.43 2.62 20.35
C SER A 76 -4.94 2.48 19.99
N LYS A 77 -4.12 1.80 20.81
CA LYS A 77 -2.69 1.58 20.53
C LYS A 77 -2.47 0.78 19.24
N TRP A 78 -3.29 -0.23 19.01
CA TRP A 78 -3.20 -1.08 17.82
C TRP A 78 -3.65 -0.34 16.57
N ALA A 79 -4.72 0.44 16.65
CA ALA A 79 -5.13 1.31 15.54
C ALA A 79 -3.99 2.26 15.12
N THR A 80 -3.31 2.92 16.07
CA THR A 80 -2.19 3.80 15.73
C THR A 80 -1.01 3.05 15.11
N ALA A 81 -0.67 1.87 15.63
CA ALA A 81 0.41 1.04 15.08
C ALA A 81 0.12 0.62 13.62
N THR A 82 -1.11 0.15 13.35
CA THR A 82 -1.52 -0.25 11.99
C THR A 82 -1.55 0.94 11.03
N ALA A 83 -1.98 2.12 11.49
CA ALA A 83 -1.92 3.35 10.71
C ALA A 83 -0.49 3.78 10.35
N ASN A 84 0.47 3.63 11.26
CA ASN A 84 1.87 3.99 11.01
C ASN A 84 2.58 2.98 10.09
N LEU A 85 2.30 1.68 10.25
CA LEU A 85 2.81 0.64 9.35
C LEU A 85 2.39 0.90 7.90
N PHE A 86 1.19 1.47 7.74
CA PHE A 86 0.69 1.87 6.44
C PHE A 86 1.51 3.02 5.82
N LEU A 87 1.86 4.06 6.58
CA LEU A 87 2.67 5.18 6.05
C LEU A 87 4.02 4.71 5.53
N LEU A 88 4.62 3.74 6.21
CA LEU A 88 5.82 3.04 5.75
C LEU A 88 5.61 2.36 4.39
N TRP A 89 4.48 1.66 4.24
CA TRP A 89 4.12 0.99 2.99
C TRP A 89 3.90 1.99 1.84
N LEU A 90 3.16 3.08 2.08
CA LEU A 90 2.96 4.14 1.08
C LEU A 90 4.29 4.78 0.64
N GLY A 91 5.20 5.02 1.59
CA GLY A 91 6.53 5.52 1.30
C GLY A 91 7.33 4.58 0.40
N ALA A 92 7.33 3.28 0.71
CA ALA A 92 7.99 2.27 -0.11
C ALA A 92 7.40 2.20 -1.53
N PHE A 93 6.08 2.26 -1.66
CA PHE A 93 5.39 2.24 -2.95
C PHE A 93 5.72 3.48 -3.81
N LEU A 94 5.73 4.67 -3.21
CA LEU A 94 6.12 5.91 -3.89
C LEU A 94 7.58 5.90 -4.35
N ILE A 95 8.49 5.32 -3.55
CA ILE A 95 9.89 5.16 -3.92
C ILE A 95 10.02 4.26 -5.15
N VAL A 96 9.29 3.14 -5.20
CA VAL A 96 9.30 2.26 -6.39
C VAL A 96 8.78 2.99 -7.61
N LEU A 97 7.67 3.73 -7.50
CA LEU A 97 7.11 4.52 -8.61
C LEU A 97 8.12 5.55 -9.15
N LEU A 98 8.77 6.29 -8.24
CA LEU A 98 9.80 7.27 -8.60
C LEU A 98 11.03 6.64 -9.25
N LEU A 99 11.43 5.45 -8.78
CA LEU A 99 12.55 4.71 -9.35
C LEU A 99 12.18 4.08 -10.69
N SER A 100 10.94 3.64 -10.89
CA SER A 100 10.52 3.12 -12.19
C SER A 100 10.53 4.22 -13.26
N ASP A 101 10.12 5.44 -12.95
CA ASP A 101 10.15 6.56 -13.90
C ASP A 101 11.57 7.02 -14.26
N SER A 102 12.57 6.80 -13.40
CA SER A 102 13.97 7.16 -13.68
C SER A 102 14.75 6.08 -14.44
N LEU A 103 14.14 4.92 -14.67
CA LEU A 103 14.73 3.76 -15.34
C LEU A 103 14.14 3.49 -16.74
N PHE A 104 13.15 4.26 -17.16
CA PHE A 104 12.59 4.28 -18.52
C PHE A 104 13.10 5.46 -19.34
#